data_AF-A0A818EBK0-F1
#
_entry.id   AF-A0A818EBK0-F1
#
_cell.length_a   1.000
_cell.length_b   1.000
_cell.length_c   1.000
_cell.angle_alpha   90.00
_cell.angle_beta   90.00
_cell.angle_gamma   90.00
#
_symmetry.space_group_name_H-M   'P 1'
#
loop_
_entity.id
_entity.type
_entity.pdbx_description
1 polymer ?
#
loop_
_entity_poly.entity_id
_entity_poly.type
_entity_poly.pdbx_seq_one_letter_code
_entity_poly.pdbx_strand_id
1 'polypeptide(L)'
;MDTWDCCLIPTLNLLESDQSILSVDQWNLLSNLVHRFDENSGYAFVERFIDQQNRLPLKLRFKHSSVNDFFTSMKRNIQLVFEKNRHFLSLSHHDRTALLRSTVEYTTSVGGMFTVRQYKLFDYPPFYESAEMIFQPSAAKLTKCVIDQLDPDNTFIKLVLAIVAFSTINYTVYRKNIQIGFTNIKAILPIQDMYTDLTWRYLLYKYGHREAVIRFSKLLRCLFLVIWAIVEAHESQKFTEMIDYVIEQTEQTLCL
;
A
#
# COMPACT_ATOMS: atom_id res chain seq x y z
N MET A 1 22.01 -1.58 -52.74
CA MET A 1 21.11 -2.59 -52.12
C MET A 1 21.85 -3.01 -50.88
N ASP A 2 21.62 -2.25 -49.83
CA ASP A 2 22.54 -2.19 -48.69
C ASP A 2 22.12 -3.24 -47.67
N THR A 3 23.08 -4.09 -47.34
CA THR A 3 23.01 -5.15 -46.35
C THR A 3 22.87 -4.53 -44.97
N TRP A 4 21.69 -4.70 -44.37
CA TRP A 4 21.50 -4.46 -42.95
C TRP A 4 22.11 -5.63 -42.19
N ASP A 5 23.35 -5.43 -41.74
CA ASP A 5 23.99 -6.27 -40.75
C ASP A 5 23.12 -6.31 -39.49
N CYS A 6 22.61 -7.50 -39.17
CA CYS A 6 22.03 -7.79 -37.88
C CYS A 6 23.13 -7.62 -36.82
N CYS A 7 23.14 -6.47 -36.14
CA CYS A 7 23.78 -6.35 -34.83
C CYS A 7 23.10 -7.35 -33.87
N LEU A 8 23.68 -8.54 -33.79
CA LEU A 8 23.51 -9.46 -32.66
C LEU A 8 23.99 -8.71 -31.42
N ILE A 9 23.05 -8.13 -30.68
CA ILE A 9 23.29 -7.70 -29.31
C ILE A 9 23.69 -8.97 -28.56
N PRO A 10 24.89 -9.05 -27.97
CA PRO A 10 25.23 -10.17 -27.12
C PRO A 10 24.20 -10.17 -25.99
N THR A 11 23.38 -11.21 -25.90
CA THR A 11 22.69 -11.55 -24.65
C THR A 11 23.79 -11.79 -23.62
N LEU A 12 24.13 -10.72 -22.89
CA LEU A 12 24.96 -10.81 -21.71
C LEU A 12 24.31 -11.88 -20.84
N ASN A 13 25.04 -12.97 -20.58
CA ASN A 13 24.60 -14.07 -19.76
C ASN A 13 24.60 -13.59 -18.30
N LEU A 14 23.66 -12.71 -17.96
CA LEU A 14 23.45 -12.12 -16.62
C LEU A 14 23.19 -13.19 -15.55
N LEU A 15 22.95 -14.44 -15.96
CA LEU A 15 22.66 -15.59 -15.13
C LEU A 15 23.91 -16.24 -14.51
N GLU A 16 25.10 -16.09 -15.10
CA GLU A 16 26.32 -16.76 -14.59
C GLU A 16 27.05 -15.95 -13.51
N SER A 17 26.66 -14.69 -13.30
CA SER A 17 27.20 -13.82 -12.23
C SER A 17 26.15 -13.37 -11.21
N ASP A 18 24.95 -13.94 -11.21
CA ASP A 18 23.83 -13.44 -10.40
C ASP A 18 23.97 -13.85 -8.93
N GLN A 19 24.80 -13.11 -8.19
CA GLN A 19 24.74 -13.03 -6.73
C GLN A 19 23.48 -12.25 -6.29
N SER A 20 22.30 -12.61 -6.80
CA SER A 20 21.00 -12.05 -6.42
C SER A 20 20.55 -12.54 -5.03
N ILE A 21 21.50 -12.70 -4.12
CA ILE A 21 21.28 -13.16 -2.77
C ILE A 21 21.05 -11.91 -1.92
N LEU A 22 19.88 -11.82 -1.30
CA LEU A 22 19.61 -10.84 -0.25
C LEU A 22 20.73 -10.93 0.79
N SER A 23 21.38 -9.81 1.11
CA SER A 23 22.39 -9.78 2.17
C SER A 23 21.76 -10.12 3.53
N VAL A 24 22.58 -10.44 4.53
CA VAL A 24 22.08 -10.69 5.90
C VAL A 24 21.28 -9.49 6.42
N ASP A 25 21.73 -8.27 6.16
CA ASP A 25 21.03 -7.05 6.57
C ASP A 25 19.70 -6.88 5.82
N GLN A 26 19.66 -7.22 4.53
CA GLN A 26 18.43 -7.19 3.73
C GLN A 26 17.43 -8.26 4.19
N TRP A 27 17.89 -9.45 4.56
CA TRP A 27 17.03 -10.48 5.18
C TRP A 27 16.47 -10.01 6.52
N ASN A 28 17.31 -9.42 7.37
CA ASN A 28 16.88 -8.87 8.64
C ASN A 28 15.86 -7.75 8.43
N LEU A 29 16.10 -6.85 7.48
CA LEU A 29 15.17 -5.77 7.15
C LEU A 29 13.83 -6.32 6.63
N LEU A 30 13.86 -7.29 5.71
CA LEU A 30 12.66 -7.94 5.18
C LEU A 30 11.87 -8.65 6.30
N SER A 31 12.55 -9.45 7.10
CA SER A 31 11.93 -10.18 8.22
C SER A 31 11.29 -9.23 9.23
N ASN A 32 12.00 -8.16 9.61
CA ASN A 32 11.48 -7.14 10.50
C ASN A 32 10.27 -6.43 9.91
N LEU A 33 10.32 -6.05 8.63
CA LEU A 33 9.19 -5.42 7.94
C LEU A 33 7.96 -6.34 7.94
N VAL A 34 8.14 -7.61 7.55
CA VAL A 34 7.07 -8.60 7.49
C VAL A 34 6.46 -8.85 8.87
N HIS A 35 7.30 -9.07 9.89
CA HIS A 35 6.86 -9.30 11.26
C HIS A 35 6.08 -8.10 11.82
N ARG A 36 6.60 -6.88 11.61
CA ARG A 36 5.90 -5.65 12.01
C ARG A 36 4.58 -5.50 11.29
N PHE A 37 4.52 -5.81 10.01
CA PHE A 37 3.27 -5.82 9.28
C PHE A 37 2.33 -6.87 9.85
N ASP A 38 2.75 -8.09 10.12
CA ASP A 38 1.85 -9.15 10.61
C ASP A 38 1.30 -8.85 12.01
N GLU A 39 2.15 -8.35 12.92
CA GLU A 39 1.73 -7.86 14.24
C GLU A 39 0.63 -6.80 14.16
N ASN A 40 0.65 -5.96 13.12
CA ASN A 40 -0.19 -4.78 12.99
C ASN A 40 -1.15 -4.84 11.77
N SER A 41 -1.19 -5.97 11.07
CA SER A 41 -1.86 -6.20 9.77
C SER A 41 -3.37 -6.02 9.83
N GLY A 42 -3.90 -5.94 11.06
CA GLY A 42 -5.32 -5.93 11.31
C GLY A 42 -5.96 -7.30 11.07
N TYR A 43 -5.22 -8.40 10.87
CA TYR A 43 -5.83 -9.72 10.67
C TYR A 43 -6.75 -10.10 11.81
N ALA A 44 -6.26 -10.08 13.05
CA ALA A 44 -7.08 -10.31 14.24
C ALA A 44 -8.21 -9.28 14.41
N PHE A 45 -8.10 -8.09 13.81
CA PHE A 45 -9.18 -7.11 13.78
C PHE A 45 -10.26 -7.51 12.77
N VAL A 46 -9.87 -7.93 11.56
CA VAL A 46 -10.81 -8.34 10.51
C VAL A 46 -11.49 -9.66 10.84
N GLU A 47 -10.78 -10.64 11.40
CA GLU A 47 -11.38 -11.88 11.91
C GLU A 47 -12.45 -11.59 12.95
N ARG A 48 -12.15 -10.74 13.94
CA ARG A 48 -13.13 -10.33 14.95
C ARG A 48 -14.34 -9.62 14.33
N PHE A 49 -14.11 -8.75 13.34
CA PHE A 49 -15.20 -8.11 12.63
C PHE A 49 -16.09 -9.14 11.92
N ILE A 50 -15.50 -10.07 11.16
CA ILE A 50 -16.23 -11.12 10.46
C ILE A 50 -17.00 -12.01 11.43
N ASP A 51 -16.39 -12.41 12.55
CA ASP A 51 -17.05 -13.20 13.59
C ASP A 51 -18.25 -12.46 14.19
N GLN A 52 -18.11 -11.16 14.45
CA GLN A 52 -19.21 -10.32 14.91
C GLN A 52 -20.34 -10.28 13.87
N GLN A 53 -20.02 -10.08 12.59
CA GLN A 53 -21.02 -10.08 11.52
C GLN A 53 -21.70 -11.45 11.38
N ASN A 54 -20.95 -12.55 11.49
CA ASN A 54 -21.48 -13.90 11.35
C ASN A 54 -22.45 -14.29 12.48
N ARG A 55 -22.29 -13.69 13.67
CA ARG A 55 -23.21 -13.87 14.82
C ARG A 55 -24.52 -13.11 14.66
N LEU A 56 -24.60 -12.13 13.75
CA LEU A 56 -25.81 -11.38 13.49
C LEU A 56 -26.74 -12.12 12.51
N PRO A 57 -28.08 -11.92 12.60
CA PRO A 57 -29.01 -12.33 11.56
C PRO A 57 -28.61 -11.76 10.20
N LEU A 58 -28.84 -12.52 9.11
CA LEU A 58 -28.42 -12.14 7.75
C LEU A 58 -28.80 -10.69 7.36
N LYS A 59 -30.00 -10.23 7.73
CA LYS A 59 -30.50 -8.87 7.44
C LYS A 59 -29.78 -7.74 8.19
N LEU A 60 -29.03 -8.09 9.25
CA LEU A 60 -28.29 -7.16 10.11
C LEU A 60 -26.78 -7.17 9.85
N ARG A 61 -26.28 -8.09 9.03
CA ARG A 61 -24.86 -8.16 8.68
C ARG A 61 -24.48 -6.99 7.79
N PHE A 62 -23.24 -6.52 7.95
CA PHE A 62 -22.59 -5.50 7.13
C PHE A 62 -23.44 -4.25 6.94
N LYS A 63 -24.10 -3.77 8.01
CA LYS A 63 -24.77 -2.46 7.95
C LYS A 63 -23.74 -1.36 7.67
N HIS A 64 -24.15 -0.36 6.91
CA HIS A 64 -23.33 0.78 6.52
C HIS A 64 -22.50 1.36 7.67
N SER A 65 -23.09 1.61 8.85
CA SER A 65 -22.36 2.13 10.01
C SER A 65 -21.23 1.19 10.46
N SER A 66 -21.51 -0.10 10.56
CA SER A 66 -20.52 -1.11 10.95
C SER A 66 -19.39 -1.24 9.93
N VAL A 67 -19.69 -1.14 8.64
CA VAL A 67 -18.69 -1.16 7.57
C VAL A 67 -17.86 0.13 7.55
N ASN A 68 -18.47 1.28 7.84
CA ASN A 68 -17.77 2.55 7.99
C ASN A 68 -16.80 2.55 9.18
N ASP A 69 -17.25 2.05 10.34
CA ASP A 69 -16.41 1.89 11.53
C ASP A 69 -15.24 0.91 11.27
N PHE A 70 -15.53 -0.13 10.49
CA PHE A 70 -14.52 -1.09 10.04
C PHE A 70 -13.44 -0.43 9.17
N PHE A 71 -13.81 0.33 8.14
CA PHE A 71 -12.83 1.03 7.30
C PHE A 71 -12.03 2.07 8.10
N THR A 72 -12.67 2.84 8.96
CA THR A 72 -12.00 3.80 9.85
C THR A 72 -10.94 3.11 10.72
N SER A 73 -11.33 2.03 11.39
CA SER A 73 -10.45 1.26 12.28
C SER A 73 -9.31 0.58 11.51
N MET A 74 -9.60 0.08 10.31
CA MET A 74 -8.59 -0.52 9.44
C MET A 74 -7.53 0.49 9.02
N LYS A 75 -7.93 1.70 8.60
CA LYS A 75 -6.99 2.76 8.23
C LYS A 75 -6.07 3.13 9.41
N ARG A 76 -6.62 3.21 10.63
CA ARG A 76 -5.81 3.41 11.85
C ARG A 76 -4.82 2.27 12.11
N ASN A 77 -5.22 1.01 11.91
CA ASN A 77 -4.30 -0.11 12.10
C ASN A 77 -3.16 -0.08 11.08
N ILE A 78 -3.45 0.24 9.82
CA ILE A 78 -2.42 0.32 8.77
C ILE A 78 -1.47 1.50 9.01
N GLN A 79 -1.97 2.61 9.56
CA GLN A 79 -1.16 3.76 9.95
C GLN A 79 -0.05 3.39 10.96
N LEU A 80 -0.22 2.34 11.79
CA LEU A 80 0.82 1.87 12.71
C LEU A 80 2.13 1.51 12.00
N VAL A 81 2.08 1.29 10.68
CA VAL A 81 3.28 1.15 9.83
C VAL A 81 4.17 2.37 9.92
N PHE A 82 3.64 3.60 10.03
CA PHE A 82 4.46 4.80 10.22
C PHE A 82 5.01 4.87 11.64
N GLU A 83 4.15 4.69 12.65
CA GLU A 83 4.51 4.85 14.07
C GLU A 83 5.56 3.85 14.55
N LYS A 84 5.61 2.66 13.94
CA LYS A 84 6.53 1.58 14.34
C LYS A 84 7.73 1.42 13.41
N ASN A 85 7.83 2.21 12.34
CA ASN A 85 8.93 2.10 11.38
C ASN A 85 10.10 3.00 11.78
N ARG A 86 11.25 2.38 12.10
CA ARG A 86 12.46 3.08 12.52
C ARG A 86 12.96 4.10 11.50
N HIS A 87 12.84 3.79 10.20
CA HIS A 87 13.25 4.72 9.15
C HIS A 87 12.35 5.96 9.13
N PHE A 88 11.05 5.79 9.35
CA PHE A 88 10.11 6.92 9.48
C PHE A 88 10.44 7.75 10.72
N LEU A 89 10.64 7.10 11.87
CA LEU A 89 10.99 7.76 13.14
C LEU A 89 12.35 8.47 13.11
N SER A 90 13.25 8.10 12.20
CA SER A 90 14.55 8.76 12.03
C SER A 90 14.48 10.11 11.31
N LEU A 91 13.34 10.42 10.65
CA LEU A 91 13.13 11.68 9.96
C LEU A 91 12.82 12.81 10.94
N SER A 92 13.08 14.05 10.51
CA SER A 92 12.71 15.24 11.28
C SER A 92 11.19 15.27 11.52
N HIS A 93 10.72 15.90 12.59
CA HIS A 93 9.28 16.02 12.85
C HIS A 93 8.53 16.63 11.65
N HIS A 94 9.07 17.70 11.07
CA HIS A 94 8.51 18.32 9.87
C HIS A 94 8.42 17.35 8.69
N ASP A 95 9.49 16.61 8.40
CA ASP A 95 9.50 15.66 7.28
C ASP A 95 8.59 14.45 7.54
N ARG A 96 8.44 14.00 8.81
CA ARG A 96 7.48 12.96 9.20
C ARG A 96 6.04 13.41 8.92
N THR A 97 5.66 14.59 9.39
CA THR A 97 4.33 15.16 9.16
C THR A 97 4.07 15.37 7.68
N ALA A 98 5.05 15.93 6.96
CA ALA A 98 4.98 16.13 5.53
C ALA A 98 4.76 14.82 4.76
N LEU A 99 5.59 13.81 5.04
CA LEU A 99 5.51 12.50 4.40
C LEU A 99 4.17 11.84 4.71
N LEU A 100 3.78 11.79 5.99
CA LEU A 100 2.50 11.23 6.42
C LEU A 100 1.32 11.85 5.66
N ARG A 101 1.20 13.18 5.66
CA ARG A 101 0.10 13.88 4.97
C ARG A 101 0.07 13.61 3.46
N SER A 102 1.22 13.31 2.86
CA SER A 102 1.33 13.02 1.43
C SER A 102 1.11 11.55 1.07
N THR A 103 1.36 10.61 1.99
CA THR A 103 1.36 9.16 1.67
C THR A 103 0.34 8.33 2.45
N VAL A 104 -0.23 8.82 3.56
CA VAL A 104 -1.12 8.02 4.43
C VAL A 104 -2.37 7.53 3.70
N GLU A 105 -2.93 8.35 2.82
CA GLU A 105 -4.09 7.98 2.03
C GLU A 105 -3.80 6.78 1.12
N TYR A 106 -2.71 6.84 0.37
CA TYR A 106 -2.26 5.76 -0.50
C TYR A 106 -1.91 4.52 0.30
N THR A 107 -1.14 4.70 1.38
CA THR A 107 -0.66 3.60 2.23
C THR A 107 -1.83 2.86 2.87
N THR A 108 -2.78 3.60 3.45
CA THR A 108 -3.97 3.00 4.09
C THR A 108 -4.95 2.43 3.06
N SER A 109 -5.00 2.96 1.85
CA SER A 109 -5.87 2.42 0.78
C SER A 109 -5.31 1.11 0.22
N VAL A 110 -4.00 1.06 -0.13
CA VAL A 110 -3.35 -0.19 -0.57
C VAL A 110 -3.39 -1.22 0.55
N GLY A 111 -3.08 -0.82 1.79
CA GLY A 111 -3.09 -1.74 2.93
C GLY A 111 -4.50 -2.24 3.20
N GLY A 112 -5.50 -1.36 3.03
CA GLY A 112 -6.90 -1.70 3.18
C GLY A 112 -7.29 -2.74 2.15
N MET A 113 -7.13 -2.43 0.85
CA MET A 113 -7.41 -3.34 -0.26
C MET A 113 -6.73 -4.71 -0.07
N PHE A 114 -5.47 -4.71 0.34
CA PHE A 114 -4.74 -5.94 0.67
C PHE A 114 -5.43 -6.75 1.77
N THR A 115 -5.77 -6.13 2.90
CA THR A 115 -6.45 -6.80 4.01
C THR A 115 -7.83 -7.28 3.60
N VAL A 116 -8.61 -6.47 2.89
CA VAL A 116 -9.98 -6.80 2.46
C VAL A 116 -9.97 -7.99 1.49
N ARG A 117 -8.93 -8.10 0.64
CA ARG A 117 -8.69 -9.24 -0.26
C ARG A 117 -8.49 -10.56 0.48
N GLN A 118 -7.70 -10.57 1.54
CA GLN A 118 -7.38 -11.82 2.28
C GLN A 118 -8.66 -12.50 2.80
N TYR A 119 -9.66 -11.72 3.17
CA TYR A 119 -10.94 -12.20 3.68
C TYR A 119 -12.07 -12.16 2.65
N LYS A 120 -11.77 -11.81 1.39
CA LYS A 120 -12.73 -11.72 0.30
C LYS A 120 -13.97 -10.88 0.65
N LEU A 121 -13.82 -9.81 1.44
CA LEU A 121 -15.00 -9.07 1.92
C LEU A 121 -15.78 -8.41 0.77
N PHE A 122 -15.09 -8.00 -0.30
CA PHE A 122 -15.72 -7.47 -1.52
C PHE A 122 -16.49 -8.53 -2.35
N ASP A 123 -16.41 -9.81 -1.99
CA ASP A 123 -17.22 -10.87 -2.60
C ASP A 123 -18.55 -11.07 -1.86
N TYR A 124 -18.74 -10.44 -0.70
CA TYR A 124 -20.02 -10.41 0.00
C TYR A 124 -20.84 -9.20 -0.48
N PRO A 125 -21.99 -9.41 -1.17
CA PRO A 125 -22.78 -8.32 -1.72
C PRO A 125 -23.17 -7.24 -0.68
N PRO A 126 -23.60 -7.58 0.55
CA PRO A 126 -23.95 -6.56 1.54
C PRO A 126 -22.76 -5.69 1.99
N PHE A 127 -21.55 -6.26 2.01
CA PHE A 127 -20.34 -5.50 2.32
C PHE A 127 -19.98 -4.58 1.15
N TYR A 128 -20.05 -5.09 -0.08
CA TYR A 128 -19.80 -4.32 -1.30
C TYR A 128 -20.80 -3.15 -1.44
N GLU A 129 -22.09 -3.38 -1.28
CA GLU A 129 -23.14 -2.34 -1.29
C GLU A 129 -22.87 -1.25 -0.24
N SER A 130 -22.44 -1.65 0.96
CA SER A 130 -22.06 -0.69 2.00
C SER A 130 -20.81 0.11 1.63
N ALA A 131 -19.83 -0.52 0.97
CA ALA A 131 -18.65 0.18 0.46
C ALA A 131 -19.01 1.19 -0.64
N GLU A 132 -19.97 0.88 -1.53
CA GLU A 132 -20.49 1.83 -2.53
C GLU A 132 -21.11 3.07 -1.87
N MET A 133 -21.81 2.91 -0.74
CA MET A 133 -22.39 4.03 0.01
C MET A 133 -21.34 4.89 0.76
N ILE A 134 -20.12 4.38 0.92
CA ILE A 134 -19.02 5.06 1.62
C ILE A 134 -18.11 5.75 0.61
N PHE A 135 -17.71 5.06 -0.46
CA PHE A 135 -16.71 5.57 -1.43
C PHE A 135 -17.34 6.09 -2.73
N GLN A 136 -18.64 5.89 -2.95
CA GLN A 136 -19.34 5.95 -4.23
C GLN A 136 -19.19 4.67 -5.08
N PRO A 137 -20.17 4.37 -5.96
CA PRO A 137 -20.14 3.17 -6.79
C PRO A 137 -18.93 3.08 -7.74
N SER A 138 -18.49 4.18 -8.36
CA SER A 138 -17.35 4.17 -9.29
C SER A 138 -16.05 3.80 -8.56
N ALA A 139 -15.79 4.43 -7.41
CA ALA A 139 -14.64 4.16 -6.57
C ALA A 139 -14.66 2.74 -5.99
N ALA A 140 -15.82 2.24 -5.55
CA ALA A 140 -15.96 0.87 -5.06
C ALA A 140 -15.70 -0.18 -6.16
N LYS A 141 -16.19 0.06 -7.38
CA LYS A 141 -15.90 -0.78 -8.54
C LYS A 141 -14.42 -0.80 -8.89
N LEU A 142 -13.77 0.37 -8.91
CA LEU A 142 -12.32 0.46 -9.14
C LEU A 142 -11.54 -0.21 -8.01
N THR A 143 -11.97 -0.04 -6.76
CA THR A 143 -11.38 -0.70 -5.59
C THR A 143 -11.44 -2.23 -5.73
N LYS A 144 -12.59 -2.79 -6.15
CA LYS A 144 -12.69 -4.23 -6.43
C LYS A 144 -11.73 -4.66 -7.56
N CYS A 145 -11.67 -3.89 -8.63
CA CYS A 145 -10.76 -4.13 -9.76
C CYS A 145 -9.28 -4.14 -9.34
N VAL A 146 -8.90 -3.26 -8.39
CA VAL A 146 -7.56 -3.25 -7.80
C VAL A 146 -7.36 -4.50 -6.95
N ILE A 147 -8.29 -4.82 -6.04
CA ILE A 147 -8.24 -5.99 -5.16
C ILE A 147 -7.99 -7.28 -5.96
N ASP A 148 -8.68 -7.44 -7.09
CA ASP A 148 -8.58 -8.60 -7.98
C ASP A 148 -7.23 -8.67 -8.73
N GLN A 149 -6.54 -7.53 -8.89
CA GLN A 149 -5.26 -7.42 -9.59
C GLN A 149 -4.03 -7.38 -8.68
N LEU A 150 -4.21 -7.24 -7.36
CA LEU A 150 -3.12 -7.26 -6.40
C LEU A 150 -2.35 -8.59 -6.50
N ASP A 151 -1.01 -8.53 -6.42
CA ASP A 151 -0.16 -9.71 -6.47
C ASP A 151 -0.45 -10.66 -5.29
N PRO A 152 -0.60 -11.98 -5.53
CA PRO A 152 -0.93 -12.93 -4.46
C PRO A 152 0.18 -13.08 -3.40
N ASP A 153 1.41 -12.64 -3.66
CA ASP A 153 2.50 -12.68 -2.71
C ASP A 153 2.35 -11.61 -1.62
N ASN A 154 1.91 -12.02 -0.44
CA ASN A 154 1.73 -11.15 0.71
C ASN A 154 3.00 -10.41 1.13
N THR A 155 4.17 -11.03 1.02
CA THR A 155 5.45 -10.39 1.36
C THR A 155 5.78 -9.29 0.36
N PHE A 156 5.52 -9.52 -0.92
CA PHE A 156 5.69 -8.51 -1.96
C PHE A 156 4.76 -7.31 -1.72
N ILE A 157 3.48 -7.53 -1.37
CA ILE A 157 2.57 -6.42 -1.07
C ILE A 157 3.01 -5.61 0.15
N LYS A 158 3.54 -6.24 1.20
CA LYS A 158 4.09 -5.53 2.37
C LYS A 158 5.30 -4.65 2.01
N LEU A 159 6.17 -5.15 1.13
CA LEU A 159 7.27 -4.38 0.57
C LEU A 159 6.79 -3.17 -0.25
N VAL A 160 5.76 -3.38 -1.07
CA VAL A 160 5.10 -2.30 -1.82
C VAL A 160 4.52 -1.23 -0.88
N LEU A 161 3.89 -1.64 0.22
CA LEU A 161 3.38 -0.70 1.20
C LEU A 161 4.48 0.17 1.80
N ALA A 162 5.67 -0.40 2.06
CA ALA A 162 6.81 0.39 2.48
C ALA A 162 7.25 1.40 1.41
N ILE A 163 7.33 0.99 0.14
CA ILE A 163 7.66 1.92 -0.96
C ILE A 163 6.64 3.08 -1.04
N VAL A 164 5.35 2.77 -0.95
CA VAL A 164 4.27 3.77 -1.02
C VAL A 164 4.33 4.72 0.19
N ALA A 165 4.60 4.19 1.39
CA ALA A 165 4.71 4.99 2.62
C ALA A 165 5.85 6.02 2.58
N PHE A 166 6.96 5.71 1.89
CA PHE A 166 8.11 6.59 1.72
C PHE A 166 8.14 7.31 0.36
N SER A 167 7.03 7.32 -0.38
CA SER A 167 6.96 8.00 -1.67
C SER A 167 7.10 9.51 -1.50
N THR A 168 8.04 10.10 -2.24
CA THR A 168 8.21 11.57 -2.32
C THR A 168 7.33 12.23 -3.37
N ILE A 169 6.65 11.44 -4.21
CA ILE A 169 5.73 11.94 -5.22
C ILE A 169 4.34 12.10 -4.61
N ASN A 170 3.77 13.30 -4.70
CA ASN A 170 2.35 13.51 -4.47
C ASN A 170 1.58 13.04 -5.70
N TYR A 171 0.89 11.90 -5.60
CA TYR A 171 0.21 11.28 -6.73
C TYR A 171 -1.10 11.99 -7.13
N THR A 172 -1.59 12.95 -6.33
CA THR A 172 -2.81 13.72 -6.59
C THR A 172 -2.49 15.19 -6.78
N VAL A 173 -2.46 15.62 -8.04
CA VAL A 173 -2.25 17.01 -8.48
C VAL A 173 -3.39 17.95 -8.04
N TYR A 174 -4.51 17.42 -7.54
CA TYR A 174 -5.75 18.17 -7.33
C TYR A 174 -5.94 18.84 -5.96
N ARG A 175 -5.11 18.54 -4.95
CA ARG A 175 -5.15 19.30 -3.67
C ARG A 175 -4.44 20.65 -3.85
N LYS A 176 -5.17 21.65 -4.36
CA LYS A 176 -4.69 23.02 -4.67
C LYS A 176 -4.01 23.78 -3.51
N ASN A 177 -4.02 23.29 -2.28
CA ASN A 177 -3.72 24.12 -1.10
C ASN A 177 -2.63 23.60 -0.15
N ILE A 178 -1.91 22.52 -0.46
CA ILE A 178 -0.83 22.06 0.43
C ILE A 178 0.44 21.84 -0.37
N GLN A 179 1.25 22.90 -0.52
CA GLN A 179 2.67 22.74 -0.77
C GLN A 179 3.29 22.12 0.49
N ILE A 180 3.23 20.79 0.57
CA ILE A 180 4.01 20.05 1.54
C ILE A 180 5.45 20.01 1.03
N GLY A 181 6.21 21.06 1.36
CA GLY A 181 7.64 21.08 1.09
C GLY A 181 8.37 20.19 2.09
N PHE A 182 9.08 19.17 1.58
CA PHE A 182 10.06 18.44 2.39
C PHE A 182 11.24 19.36 2.70
N THR A 183 11.66 19.41 3.95
CA THR A 183 12.88 20.14 4.34
C THR A 183 14.11 19.37 3.89
N ASN A 184 14.05 18.03 3.94
CA ASN A 184 15.14 17.17 3.52
C ASN A 184 14.69 15.97 2.67
N ILE A 185 14.34 16.22 1.41
CA ILE A 185 14.03 15.15 0.43
C ILE A 185 15.18 14.13 0.30
N LYS A 186 16.43 14.57 0.51
CA LYS A 186 17.63 13.71 0.47
C LYS A 186 17.69 12.69 1.61
N ALA A 187 16.92 12.86 2.68
CA ALA A 187 16.79 11.86 3.73
C ALA A 187 15.70 10.81 3.42
N ILE A 188 14.67 11.18 2.66
CA ILE A 188 13.52 10.30 2.36
C ILE A 188 13.84 9.39 1.16
N LEU A 189 14.41 9.95 0.08
CA LEU A 189 14.71 9.19 -1.14
C LEU A 189 15.58 7.94 -0.88
N PRO A 190 16.67 7.99 -0.09
CA PRO A 190 17.46 6.79 0.20
C PRO A 190 16.66 5.68 0.91
N ILE A 191 15.68 6.04 1.74
CA ILE A 191 14.81 5.07 2.41
C ILE A 191 13.88 4.41 1.38
N GLN A 192 13.29 5.20 0.49
CA GLN A 192 12.44 4.70 -0.61
C GLN A 192 13.24 3.78 -1.56
N ASP A 193 14.44 4.20 -1.94
CA ASP A 193 15.35 3.45 -2.81
C ASP A 193 15.76 2.13 -2.17
N MET A 194 16.06 2.14 -0.87
CA MET A 194 16.39 0.93 -0.11
C MET A 194 15.23 -0.10 -0.13
N TYR A 195 13.97 0.32 0.10
CA TYR A 195 12.84 -0.60 -0.02
C TYR A 195 12.59 -1.05 -1.46
N THR A 196 12.87 -0.20 -2.44
CA THR A 196 12.75 -0.54 -3.86
C THR A 196 13.78 -1.59 -4.29
N ASP A 197 15.06 -1.42 -3.91
CA ASP A 197 16.12 -2.40 -4.12
C ASP A 197 15.82 -3.72 -3.39
N LEU A 198 15.39 -3.64 -2.12
CA LEU A 198 14.99 -4.82 -1.35
C LEU A 198 13.86 -5.59 -2.05
N THR A 199 12.87 -4.87 -2.59
CA THR A 199 11.75 -5.44 -3.33
C THR A 199 12.21 -6.13 -4.61
N TRP A 200 13.06 -5.46 -5.37
CA TRP A 200 13.61 -6.02 -6.61
C TRP A 200 14.41 -7.28 -6.35
N ARG A 201 15.34 -7.26 -5.38
CA ARG A 201 16.14 -8.42 -4.98
C ARG A 201 15.29 -9.57 -4.46
N TYR A 202 14.26 -9.27 -3.66
CA TYR A 202 13.31 -10.28 -3.20
C TYR A 202 12.61 -10.98 -4.38
N LEU A 203 12.16 -10.23 -5.37
CA LEU A 203 11.52 -10.79 -6.56
C LEU A 203 12.50 -11.64 -7.39
N LEU A 204 13.73 -11.16 -7.60
CA LEU A 204 14.77 -11.93 -8.28
C LEU A 204 15.07 -13.24 -7.55
N TYR A 205 15.26 -13.18 -6.23
CA TYR A 205 15.50 -14.34 -5.39
C TYR A 205 14.36 -15.37 -5.45
N LYS A 206 13.10 -14.91 -5.34
CA LYS A 206 11.95 -15.81 -5.21
C LYS A 206 11.42 -16.35 -6.55
N TYR A 207 11.49 -15.55 -7.60
CA TYR A 207 10.81 -15.82 -8.87
C TYR A 207 11.73 -15.86 -10.09
N GLY A 208 12.99 -15.44 -9.95
CA GLY A 208 13.92 -15.26 -11.06
C GLY A 208 13.60 -14.04 -11.92
N HIS A 209 14.54 -13.69 -12.80
CA HIS A 209 14.52 -12.43 -13.56
C HIS A 209 13.22 -12.18 -14.34
N ARG A 210 12.78 -13.15 -15.16
CA ARG A 210 11.62 -12.97 -16.05
C ARG A 210 10.34 -12.65 -15.27
N GLU A 211 10.06 -13.43 -14.24
CA GLU A 211 8.85 -13.27 -13.44
C GLU A 211 8.93 -12.04 -12.54
N ALA A 212 10.12 -11.69 -12.04
CA ALA A 212 10.35 -10.44 -11.32
C ALA A 212 9.97 -9.21 -12.17
N VAL A 213 10.40 -9.14 -13.43
CA VAL A 213 10.04 -8.06 -14.37
C VAL A 213 8.52 -7.98 -14.56
N ILE A 214 7.86 -9.12 -14.77
CA ILE A 214 6.40 -9.18 -14.98
C ILE A 214 5.66 -8.66 -13.76
N ARG A 215 6.03 -9.13 -12.56
CA ARG A 215 5.38 -8.75 -11.30
C ARG A 215 5.62 -7.29 -10.96
N PHE A 216 6.84 -6.79 -11.13
CA PHE A 216 7.15 -5.38 -10.92
C PHE A 216 6.39 -4.47 -11.90
N SER A 217 6.25 -4.88 -13.16
CA SER A 217 5.47 -4.14 -14.16
C SER A 217 3.97 -4.13 -13.84
N LYS A 218 3.43 -5.26 -13.37
CA LYS A 218 2.03 -5.36 -12.91
C LYS A 218 1.78 -4.49 -11.68
N LEU A 219 2.74 -4.42 -10.75
CA LEU A 219 2.68 -3.53 -9.60
C LEU A 219 2.51 -2.07 -10.03
N LEU A 220 3.33 -1.56 -10.96
CA LEU A 220 3.21 -0.17 -11.41
C LEU A 220 1.81 0.13 -11.98
N ARG A 221 1.27 -0.79 -12.79
CA ARG A 221 -0.11 -0.67 -13.31
C ARG A 221 -1.13 -0.68 -12.18
N CYS A 222 -0.97 -1.56 -11.19
CA CYS A 222 -1.84 -1.63 -10.02
C CYS A 222 -1.79 -0.33 -9.19
N LEU A 223 -0.62 0.28 -9.03
CA LEU A 223 -0.48 1.57 -8.33
C LEU A 223 -1.20 2.70 -9.05
N PHE A 224 -1.16 2.74 -10.39
CA PHE A 224 -1.97 3.71 -11.15
C PHE A 224 -3.47 3.51 -10.95
N LEU A 225 -3.95 2.26 -10.89
CA LEU A 225 -5.35 1.95 -10.59
C LEU A 225 -5.73 2.35 -9.15
N VAL A 226 -4.83 2.16 -8.18
CA VAL A 226 -5.02 2.64 -6.80
C VAL A 226 -5.19 4.16 -6.78
N ILE A 227 -4.31 4.89 -7.47
CA ILE A 227 -4.39 6.36 -7.54
C ILE A 227 -5.73 6.79 -8.13
N TRP A 228 -6.18 6.13 -9.21
CA TRP A 228 -7.48 6.42 -9.80
C TRP A 228 -8.63 6.13 -8.84
N ALA A 229 -8.63 4.97 -8.17
CA ALA A 229 -9.66 4.63 -7.18
C ALA A 229 -9.73 5.67 -6.04
N ILE A 230 -8.58 6.20 -5.60
CA ILE A 230 -8.50 7.25 -4.59
C ILE A 230 -9.05 8.58 -5.12
N VAL A 231 -8.70 8.98 -6.34
CA VAL A 231 -9.22 10.21 -6.97
C VAL A 231 -10.74 10.18 -7.04
N GLU A 232 -11.32 9.03 -7.40
CA GLU A 232 -12.77 8.86 -7.44
C GLU A 232 -13.38 8.86 -6.03
N ALA A 233 -12.70 8.22 -5.06
CA ALA A 233 -13.16 8.21 -3.67
C ALA A 233 -13.14 9.59 -3.02
N HIS A 234 -12.27 10.53 -3.46
CA HIS A 234 -12.23 11.92 -2.98
C HIS A 234 -13.52 12.70 -3.25
N GLU A 235 -14.35 12.26 -4.20
CA GLU A 235 -15.68 12.84 -4.39
C GLU A 235 -16.64 12.50 -3.24
N SER A 236 -16.29 11.54 -2.38
CA SER A 236 -17.03 11.23 -1.15
C SER A 236 -16.51 12.00 0.05
N GLN A 237 -17.37 12.82 0.64
CA GLN A 237 -17.08 13.53 1.90
C GLN A 237 -16.69 12.57 3.04
N LYS A 238 -17.39 11.43 3.18
CA LYS A 238 -17.09 10.44 4.24
C LYS A 238 -15.69 9.88 4.12
N PHE A 239 -15.24 9.64 2.88
CA PHE A 239 -13.89 9.14 2.64
C PHE A 239 -12.85 10.15 3.07
N THR A 240 -13.02 11.41 2.68
CA THR A 240 -12.13 12.52 3.06
C THR A 240 -12.09 12.72 4.57
N GLU A 241 -13.24 12.72 5.25
CA GLU A 241 -13.32 12.81 6.72
C GLU A 241 -12.60 11.65 7.43
N MET A 242 -12.70 10.43 6.91
CA MET A 242 -11.95 9.29 7.45
C MET A 242 -10.43 9.48 7.30
N ILE A 243 -9.95 9.99 6.16
CA ILE A 243 -8.52 10.24 5.94
C ILE A 243 -8.01 11.34 6.86
N ASP A 244 -8.74 12.45 6.96
CA ASP A 244 -8.34 13.59 7.80
C ASP A 244 -8.32 13.19 9.29
N TYR A 245 -9.32 12.42 9.75
CA TYR A 245 -9.32 11.87 11.11
C TYR A 245 -8.09 10.99 11.40
N VAL A 246 -7.69 10.13 10.45
CA VAL A 246 -6.51 9.28 10.57
C VAL A 246 -5.24 10.13 10.64
N ILE A 247 -5.11 11.15 9.80
CA ILE A 247 -4.00 12.11 9.83
C ILE A 247 -3.89 12.77 11.20
N GLU A 248 -4.97 13.37 11.68
CA GLU A 248 -5.00 14.11 12.95
C GLU A 248 -4.61 13.23 14.14
N GLN A 249 -5.15 12.00 14.19
CA GLN A 249 -4.81 11.03 15.24
C GLN A 249 -3.34 10.60 15.18
N THR A 250 -2.78 10.43 13.98
CA THR A 250 -1.35 10.10 13.83
C THR A 250 -0.48 11.25 14.33
N GLU A 251 -0.80 12.48 13.92
CA GLU A 251 -0.02 13.66 14.28
C GLU A 251 -0.01 13.86 15.80
N GLN A 252 -1.15 13.68 16.46
CA GLN A 252 -1.23 13.72 17.92
C GLN A 252 -0.32 12.67 18.58
N THR A 253 -0.23 11.48 18.00
CA THR A 253 0.61 10.39 18.51
C THR A 253 2.10 10.63 18.27
N LEU A 254 2.45 11.29 17.16
CA LEU A 254 3.85 11.60 16.79
C LEU A 254 4.39 12.89 17.42
N CYS A 255 3.52 13.77 17.92
CA CYS A 255 3.85 15.01 18.64
C CYS A 255 4.18 14.79 20.13
N LEU A 256 3.85 13.62 20.68
CA LEU A 256 4.24 13.17 22.03
C LEU A 256 5.56 12.37 21.96
#